data_AF-A0A9P7KME3-F1
#
_entry.id   AF-A0A9P7KME3-F1
#
_cell.length_a   1.000
_cell.length_b   1.000
_cell.length_c   1.000
_cell.angle_alpha   90.00
_cell.angle_beta   90.00
_cell.angle_gamma   90.00
#
_symmetry.space_group_name_H-M   'P 1'
#
loop_
_entity.id
_entity.type
_entity.pdbx_description
1 polymer ?
#
loop_
_entity_poly.entity_id
_entity_poly.type
_entity_poly.pdbx_seq_one_letter_code
_entity_poly.pdbx_strand_id
1 'polypeptide(L)'
;MCPYCSPNTPISRSGPVDLRPLSVLRLTEKEWKEYRKASAPSETYKSFGRGDSDKLRVVGFNEDTKSVLRQSNPEGNDYIEVGWSAMDSIILATSDGVIFKTFGELVSTSSAFRSSEQVVLTLLVPSDLPEFVAFNVKQHAWTKLRPEKTSLLSWDARAKAVAQFHLVDAEPSPHWEIYQKERMADEKRVANNLAEHNGEDIPFIYGMIENAADNVLACADLERAKIGALHDCILPLSPDVSDDGWGNIRSAEVHTRIYSPTRTSAVDIYMEYYFKTNYSSVDFNFNLFYRAHPQVSKQLTRTVPHSERKMNGYKPIMHMGFADRPPGRRWRAVQERSFTISTLEVNALHRMLFGDKSSTGKTTQPEAARNPEKRLCEKISGSDMLELFLASVGIEFSLALDADDEDSLPRGAMSWEGLEGNEGWLGRNIRRVCDIAPLESDGHETEDDDDDDEDDEDEYDDEDEEEERYGRGREPGCAHQ
;
A
#
# COMPACT_ATOMS: atom_id res chain seq x y z
N MET A 1 -1.45 -19.26 -3.71
CA MET A 1 -1.78 -20.72 -3.80
C MET A 1 -0.67 -21.55 -3.14
N CYS A 2 -1.01 -22.61 -2.40
CA CYS A 2 -0.05 -23.46 -1.66
C CYS A 2 1.01 -24.11 -2.60
N PRO A 3 2.29 -24.24 -2.22
CA PRO A 3 3.32 -24.94 -3.00
C PRO A 3 3.03 -26.44 -3.20
N TYR A 4 2.07 -27.01 -2.46
CA TYR A 4 1.49 -28.33 -2.70
C TYR A 4 0.24 -28.31 -3.62
N CYS A 5 -0.13 -27.15 -4.14
CA CYS A 5 -1.31 -26.92 -4.98
C CYS A 5 -1.01 -26.25 -6.34
N SER A 6 0.26 -25.96 -6.66
CA SER A 6 0.67 -25.48 -7.99
C SER A 6 1.37 -26.60 -8.76
N PRO A 7 0.90 -26.99 -9.96
CA PRO A 7 1.48 -28.11 -10.71
C PRO A 7 2.86 -27.84 -11.34
N ASN A 8 3.39 -26.60 -11.25
CA ASN A 8 4.53 -26.17 -12.07
C ASN A 8 5.78 -25.71 -11.29
N THR A 9 5.84 -25.81 -9.97
CA THR A 9 7.06 -25.45 -9.21
C THR A 9 7.99 -26.66 -9.08
N PRO A 10 9.26 -26.59 -9.50
CA PRO A 10 10.20 -27.69 -9.32
C PRO A 10 10.43 -27.92 -7.83
N ILE A 11 9.99 -29.08 -7.34
CA ILE A 11 10.22 -29.54 -5.97
C ILE A 11 11.74 -29.69 -5.79
N SER A 12 12.36 -28.77 -5.05
CA SER A 12 13.65 -29.00 -4.41
C SER A 12 13.56 -30.34 -3.67
N ARG A 13 14.55 -31.22 -3.87
CA ARG A 13 14.59 -32.62 -3.39
C ARG A 13 14.40 -32.75 -1.87
N SER A 14 13.19 -32.61 -1.37
CA SER A 14 12.79 -33.08 -0.06
C SER A 14 12.36 -34.54 -0.21
N GLY A 15 12.88 -35.43 0.65
CA GLY A 15 12.42 -36.82 0.71
C GLY A 15 10.93 -36.90 1.07
N PRO A 16 10.33 -38.11 1.05
CA PRO A 16 8.96 -38.29 1.51
C PRO A 16 8.79 -37.72 2.92
N VAL A 17 7.73 -36.94 3.12
CA VAL A 17 7.39 -36.31 4.41
C VAL A 17 7.21 -37.41 5.45
N ASP A 18 7.96 -37.33 6.54
CA ASP A 18 7.85 -38.28 7.65
C ASP A 18 6.58 -37.98 8.45
N LEU A 19 5.60 -38.89 8.38
CA LEU A 19 4.29 -38.74 9.02
C LEU A 19 4.25 -39.23 10.48
N ARG A 20 5.41 -39.58 11.06
CA ARG A 20 5.47 -39.98 12.47
C ARG A 20 5.16 -38.78 13.39
N PRO A 21 4.58 -39.01 14.59
CA PRO A 21 4.34 -37.96 15.58
C PRO A 21 5.62 -37.18 15.88
N LEU A 22 5.49 -35.88 16.17
CA LEU A 22 6.66 -35.03 16.40
C LEU A 22 7.46 -35.51 17.62
N SER A 23 6.78 -36.12 18.59
CA SER A 23 7.40 -36.76 19.76
C SER A 23 8.41 -37.85 19.40
N VAL A 24 8.25 -38.50 18.24
CA VAL A 24 9.14 -39.55 17.73
C VAL A 24 10.29 -38.97 16.91
N LEU A 25 10.08 -37.81 16.28
CA LEU A 25 11.09 -37.11 15.46
C LEU A 25 12.03 -36.24 16.30
N ARG A 26 11.64 -35.92 17.53
CA ARG A 26 12.47 -35.16 18.48
C ARG A 26 13.78 -35.91 18.76
N LEU A 27 14.90 -35.23 18.51
CA LEU A 27 16.22 -35.71 18.93
C LEU A 27 16.32 -35.70 20.45
N THR A 28 16.86 -36.77 21.02
CA THR A 28 17.31 -36.76 22.42
C THR A 28 18.42 -35.72 22.60
N GLU A 29 18.66 -35.27 23.84
CA GLU A 29 19.73 -34.30 24.12
C GLU A 29 21.11 -34.78 23.63
N LYS A 30 21.35 -36.10 23.70
CA LYS A 30 22.57 -36.72 23.20
C LYS A 30 22.67 -36.63 21.67
N GLU A 31 21.63 -37.04 20.95
CA GLU A 31 21.58 -36.97 19.49
C GLU A 31 21.66 -35.53 18.99
N TRP A 32 21.03 -34.59 19.68
CA TRP A 32 21.13 -33.16 19.38
C TRP A 32 22.55 -32.64 19.54
N LYS A 33 23.25 -32.99 20.62
CA LYS A 33 24.66 -32.61 20.83
C LYS A 33 25.57 -33.20 19.75
N GLU A 34 25.31 -34.43 19.31
CA GLU A 34 26.06 -35.06 18.22
C GLU A 34 25.77 -34.38 16.88
N TYR A 35 24.50 -34.11 16.57
CA TYR A 35 24.08 -33.35 15.39
C TYR A 35 24.72 -31.96 15.34
N ARG A 36 24.66 -31.18 16.43
CA ARG A 36 25.28 -29.84 16.50
C ARG A 36 26.80 -29.86 16.32
N LYS A 37 27.48 -30.94 16.72
CA LYS A 37 28.92 -31.10 16.47
C LYS A 37 29.22 -31.43 15.01
N ALA A 38 28.40 -32.29 14.39
CA ALA A 38 28.55 -32.68 12.99
C ALA A 38 28.12 -31.56 12.01
N SER A 39 27.19 -30.72 12.43
CA SER A 39 26.62 -29.60 11.67
C SER A 39 26.80 -28.29 12.43
N ALA A 40 28.05 -27.98 12.80
CA ALA A 40 28.35 -26.73 13.48
C ALA A 40 27.92 -25.56 12.58
N PRO A 41 27.11 -24.61 13.10
CA PRO A 41 26.74 -23.43 12.34
C PRO A 41 28.01 -22.66 11.94
N SER A 42 28.00 -22.03 10.76
CA SER A 42 29.16 -21.22 10.33
C SER A 42 29.45 -20.13 11.36
N GLU A 43 30.73 -19.75 11.49
CA GLU A 43 31.18 -18.65 12.38
C GLU A 43 30.35 -17.37 12.15
N THR A 44 29.96 -17.11 10.90
CA THR A 44 29.14 -15.97 10.49
C THR A 44 27.77 -15.93 11.18
N TYR A 45 27.13 -17.08 11.44
CA TYR A 45 25.82 -17.13 12.11
C TYR A 45 25.92 -17.09 13.64
N LYS A 46 27.11 -17.36 14.21
CA LYS A 46 27.32 -17.31 15.67
C LYS A 46 27.36 -15.87 16.20
N SER A 47 27.71 -14.89 15.36
CA SER A 47 27.78 -13.48 15.76
C SER A 47 26.43 -12.78 15.87
N PHE A 48 25.39 -13.27 15.18
CA PHE A 48 24.07 -12.62 15.13
C PHE A 48 23.15 -13.00 16.32
N GLY A 49 23.42 -14.10 17.02
CA GLY A 49 22.58 -14.62 18.11
C GLY A 49 23.04 -14.25 19.53
N ARG A 50 23.60 -13.06 19.76
CA ARG A 50 24.01 -12.63 21.11
C ARG A 50 22.85 -12.03 21.88
N GLY A 51 22.40 -12.72 22.95
CA GLY A 51 21.87 -12.22 24.22
C GLY A 51 20.64 -11.30 24.24
N ASP A 52 20.68 -10.22 23.47
CA ASP A 52 19.71 -9.13 23.38
C ASP A 52 18.90 -9.14 22.08
N SER A 53 19.02 -10.20 21.25
CA SER A 53 18.20 -10.34 20.04
C SER A 53 16.73 -10.52 20.40
N ASP A 54 15.83 -9.91 19.62
CA ASP A 54 14.39 -10.13 19.74
C ASP A 54 14.07 -11.64 19.76
N LYS A 55 13.16 -12.02 20.65
CA LYS A 55 12.75 -13.40 20.83
C LYS A 55 11.41 -13.63 20.17
N LEU A 56 11.35 -14.61 19.29
CA LEU A 56 10.09 -15.14 18.81
C LEU A 56 9.61 -16.24 19.75
N ARG A 57 8.29 -16.38 19.89
CA ARG A 57 7.64 -17.43 20.67
C ARG A 57 7.14 -18.50 19.73
N VAL A 58 7.50 -19.75 19.96
CA VAL A 58 6.97 -20.91 19.22
C VAL A 58 5.97 -21.65 20.10
N VAL A 59 4.73 -21.80 19.65
CA VAL A 59 3.62 -22.48 20.36
C VAL A 59 3.17 -23.74 19.63
N GLY A 60 2.66 -24.73 20.36
CA GLY A 60 2.16 -25.98 19.74
C GLY A 60 0.70 -25.86 19.30
N PHE A 61 0.38 -26.33 18.09
CA PHE A 61 -0.99 -26.32 17.57
C PHE A 61 -1.94 -27.27 18.34
N ASN A 62 -1.50 -28.51 18.57
CA ASN A 62 -2.26 -29.58 19.19
C ASN A 62 -1.50 -30.21 20.37
N GLU A 63 -2.09 -31.18 21.07
CA GLU A 63 -1.44 -31.78 22.23
C GLU A 63 -0.15 -32.55 21.91
N ASP A 64 0.02 -33.07 20.69
CA ASP A 64 1.29 -33.72 20.29
C ASP A 64 2.43 -32.68 20.25
N THR A 65 2.23 -31.60 19.50
CA THR A 65 3.21 -30.52 19.38
C THR A 65 3.44 -29.78 20.70
N LYS A 66 2.39 -29.52 21.49
CA LYS A 66 2.51 -28.96 22.85
C LYS A 66 3.29 -29.87 23.78
N SER A 67 3.05 -31.19 23.75
CA SER A 67 3.82 -32.16 24.55
C SER A 67 5.30 -32.12 24.20
N VAL A 68 5.64 -32.04 22.91
CA VAL A 68 7.04 -31.90 22.47
C VAL A 68 7.69 -30.62 22.98
N LEU A 69 6.97 -29.50 22.96
CA LEU A 69 7.45 -28.22 23.49
C LEU A 69 7.66 -28.27 25.00
N ARG A 70 6.69 -28.82 25.77
CA ARG A 70 6.83 -29.02 27.22
C ARG A 70 8.04 -29.87 27.58
N GLN A 71 8.33 -30.91 26.80
CA GLN A 71 9.50 -31.75 27.05
C GLN A 71 10.84 -31.09 26.64
N SER A 72 10.78 -30.11 25.74
CA SER A 72 11.95 -29.38 25.23
C SER A 72 12.22 -28.09 26.01
N ASN A 73 11.24 -27.63 26.80
CA ASN A 73 11.35 -26.48 27.69
C ASN A 73 11.64 -26.96 29.13
N PRO A 74 12.75 -26.55 29.76
CA PRO A 74 13.04 -26.92 31.16
C PRO A 74 12.02 -26.41 32.17
N GLU A 75 11.26 -25.36 31.84
CA GLU A 75 10.18 -24.82 32.67
C GLU A 75 8.85 -25.56 32.47
N GLY A 76 8.77 -26.46 31.47
CA GLY A 76 7.57 -27.24 31.19
C GLY A 76 6.43 -26.47 30.51
N ASN A 77 6.69 -25.26 30.00
CA ASN A 77 5.71 -24.48 29.23
C ASN A 77 5.40 -25.14 27.87
N ASP A 78 4.22 -24.87 27.33
CA ASP A 78 3.80 -25.32 25.99
C ASP A 78 4.27 -24.41 24.84
N TYR A 79 5.26 -23.56 25.14
CA TYR A 79 5.96 -22.72 24.19
C TYR A 79 7.47 -22.71 24.46
N ILE A 80 8.25 -22.30 23.46
CA ILE A 80 9.68 -21.98 23.60
C ILE A 80 9.94 -20.59 23.04
N GLU A 81 10.93 -19.89 23.59
CA GLU A 81 11.41 -18.63 23.04
C GLU A 81 12.74 -18.87 22.31
N VAL A 82 12.82 -18.37 21.08
CA VAL A 82 13.97 -18.55 20.20
C VAL A 82 14.46 -17.17 19.77
N GLY A 83 15.75 -16.90 19.96
CA GLY A 83 16.36 -15.70 19.39
C GLY A 83 16.43 -15.85 17.86
N TRP A 84 16.13 -14.77 17.14
CA TRP A 84 16.16 -14.76 15.68
C TRP A 84 16.94 -13.57 15.14
N SER A 85 17.30 -13.63 13.86
CA SER A 85 17.96 -12.54 13.14
C SER A 85 17.27 -12.26 11.80
N ALA A 86 17.41 -11.03 11.31
CA ALA A 86 16.90 -10.61 10.01
C ALA A 86 17.42 -11.47 8.84
N MET A 87 18.54 -12.18 9.04
CA MET A 87 19.17 -13.06 8.06
C MET A 87 18.76 -14.54 8.20
N ASP A 88 17.92 -14.87 9.18
CA ASP A 88 17.43 -16.23 9.34
C ASP A 88 16.49 -16.58 8.19
N SER A 89 16.49 -17.83 7.76
CA SER A 89 15.55 -18.32 6.76
C SER A 89 14.30 -18.87 7.43
N ILE A 90 13.13 -18.45 6.97
CA ILE A 90 11.87 -19.00 7.46
C ILE A 90 11.63 -20.36 6.78
N ILE A 91 11.34 -21.38 7.58
CA ILE A 91 10.95 -22.71 7.12
C ILE A 91 9.56 -22.98 7.68
N LEU A 92 8.51 -22.88 6.84
CA LEU A 92 7.11 -23.24 7.12
C LEU A 92 6.67 -22.90 8.55
N ALA A 93 6.44 -21.62 8.82
CA ALA A 93 5.85 -21.18 10.06
C ALA A 93 4.51 -20.49 9.80
N THR A 94 3.73 -20.30 10.86
CA THR A 94 2.51 -19.51 10.79
C THR A 94 2.40 -18.57 11.97
N SER A 95 2.10 -17.30 11.71
CA SER A 95 1.78 -16.27 12.71
C SER A 95 0.46 -15.64 12.30
N ASP A 96 -0.53 -15.57 13.21
CA ASP A 96 -1.84 -14.95 12.96
C ASP A 96 -2.53 -15.38 11.65
N GLY A 97 -2.38 -16.67 11.31
CA GLY A 97 -2.99 -17.24 10.10
C GLY A 97 -2.25 -16.98 8.79
N VAL A 98 -1.13 -16.28 8.83
CA VAL A 98 -0.16 -16.14 7.74
C VAL A 98 0.61 -17.45 7.62
N ILE A 99 0.83 -17.94 6.41
CA ILE A 99 1.59 -19.15 6.10
C ILE A 99 2.78 -18.73 5.24
N PHE A 100 3.99 -18.88 5.78
CA PHE A 100 5.21 -18.60 5.01
C PHE A 100 5.45 -19.74 4.01
N LYS A 101 5.22 -19.47 2.72
CA LYS A 101 5.16 -20.49 1.64
C LYS A 101 6.52 -20.80 1.01
N THR A 102 7.53 -20.01 1.31
CA THR A 102 8.80 -19.97 0.57
C THR A 102 9.94 -20.41 1.47
N PHE A 103 10.55 -21.54 1.10
CA PHE A 103 11.78 -22.00 1.76
C PHE A 103 12.92 -21.09 1.38
N GLY A 104 13.59 -20.50 2.37
CA GLY A 104 14.78 -19.68 2.16
C GLY A 104 14.52 -18.19 2.01
N GLU A 105 13.27 -17.73 2.18
CA GLU A 105 13.03 -16.30 2.39
C GLU A 105 13.66 -15.86 3.71
N LEU A 106 14.32 -14.71 3.65
CA LEU A 106 14.92 -14.10 4.82
C LEU A 106 13.83 -13.50 5.69
N VAL A 107 14.02 -13.58 7.00
CA VAL A 107 13.09 -12.95 7.94
C VAL A 107 12.93 -11.45 7.66
N SER A 108 13.99 -10.77 7.23
CA SER A 108 13.97 -9.35 6.87
C SER A 108 12.96 -8.96 5.78
N THR A 109 12.59 -9.90 4.91
CA THR A 109 11.65 -9.65 3.81
C THR A 109 10.20 -9.82 4.24
N SER A 110 9.94 -10.35 5.44
CA SER A 110 8.59 -10.58 5.94
C SER A 110 8.12 -9.44 6.83
N SER A 111 6.98 -8.83 6.49
CA SER A 111 6.31 -7.79 7.30
C SER A 111 6.03 -8.24 8.74
N ALA A 112 5.67 -9.51 8.95
CA ALA A 112 5.40 -10.07 10.28
C ALA A 112 6.56 -9.92 11.28
N PHE A 113 7.80 -9.81 10.79
CA PHE A 113 8.99 -9.66 11.63
C PHE A 113 9.53 -8.23 11.67
N ARG A 114 8.89 -7.30 10.96
CA ARG A 114 9.19 -5.85 11.03
C ARG A 114 8.38 -5.15 12.12
N SER A 115 7.35 -5.80 12.68
CA SER A 115 6.52 -5.21 13.73
C SER A 115 7.23 -5.20 15.09
N SER A 116 6.89 -4.24 15.95
CA SER A 116 7.39 -4.14 17.32
C SER A 116 6.75 -5.14 18.30
N GLU A 117 5.83 -5.98 17.82
CA GLU A 117 5.13 -6.98 18.62
C GLU A 117 5.92 -8.29 18.66
N GLN A 118 5.74 -9.06 19.75
CA GLN A 118 6.35 -10.37 19.88
C GLN A 118 5.82 -11.32 18.79
N VAL A 119 6.69 -11.77 17.90
CA VAL A 119 6.34 -12.74 16.84
C VAL A 119 5.99 -14.10 17.46
N VAL A 120 4.80 -14.62 17.14
CA VAL A 120 4.32 -15.93 17.62
C VAL A 120 4.19 -16.91 16.46
N LEU A 121 5.04 -17.93 16.43
CA LEU A 121 5.01 -18.99 15.43
C LEU A 121 4.27 -20.22 15.97
N THR A 122 3.38 -20.80 15.16
CA THR A 122 2.73 -22.09 15.49
C THR A 122 3.51 -23.24 14.89
N LEU A 123 3.92 -24.18 15.74
CA LEU A 123 4.52 -25.45 15.37
C LEU A 123 3.43 -26.44 14.93
N LEU A 124 3.53 -26.87 13.67
CA LEU A 124 2.58 -27.76 13.02
C LEU A 124 3.30 -29.03 12.55
N VAL A 125 2.68 -30.20 12.75
CA VAL A 125 3.06 -31.38 11.97
C VAL A 125 2.35 -31.37 10.61
N PRO A 126 2.94 -31.95 9.56
CA PRO A 126 2.34 -31.93 8.22
C PRO A 126 0.90 -32.47 8.15
N SER A 127 0.52 -33.40 9.03
CA SER A 127 -0.84 -33.95 9.12
C SER A 127 -1.87 -32.95 9.62
N ASP A 128 -1.46 -31.94 10.39
CA ASP A 128 -2.34 -30.93 10.97
C ASP A 128 -2.59 -29.77 10.02
N LEU A 129 -1.77 -29.64 8.97
CA LEU A 129 -1.84 -28.50 8.05
C LEU A 129 -3.24 -28.30 7.44
N PRO A 130 -3.98 -29.33 6.98
CA PRO A 130 -5.33 -29.14 6.45
C PRO A 130 -6.32 -28.59 7.48
N GLU A 131 -6.25 -29.08 8.72
CA GLU A 131 -7.10 -28.62 9.83
C GLU A 131 -6.73 -27.18 10.20
N PHE A 132 -5.43 -26.90 10.37
CA PHE A 132 -4.95 -25.55 10.64
C PHE A 132 -5.42 -24.58 9.57
N VAL A 133 -5.26 -24.93 8.29
CA VAL A 133 -5.67 -24.10 7.15
C VAL A 133 -7.16 -23.82 7.16
N ALA A 134 -7.99 -24.82 7.49
CA ALA A 134 -9.45 -24.67 7.50
C ALA A 134 -9.96 -23.67 8.56
N PHE A 135 -9.25 -23.54 9.69
CA PHE A 135 -9.70 -22.73 10.83
C PHE A 135 -8.92 -21.43 11.04
N ASN A 136 -7.67 -21.37 10.58
CA ASN A 136 -6.75 -20.30 10.95
C ASN A 136 -6.25 -19.50 9.76
N VAL A 137 -6.53 -19.88 8.51
CA VAL A 137 -6.07 -19.07 7.36
C VAL A 137 -6.63 -17.66 7.46
N LYS A 138 -5.71 -16.69 7.46
CA LYS A 138 -6.02 -15.28 7.39
C LYS A 138 -6.82 -15.03 6.11
N GLN A 139 -8.04 -14.53 6.30
CA GLN A 139 -8.91 -14.08 5.22
C GLN A 139 -8.94 -12.56 5.24
N HIS A 140 -8.82 -11.98 4.06
CA HIS A 140 -8.83 -10.54 3.89
C HIS A 140 -10.20 -10.09 3.39
N ALA A 141 -10.70 -9.00 3.96
CA ALA A 141 -11.93 -8.36 3.53
C ALA A 141 -11.70 -6.85 3.48
N TRP A 142 -12.12 -6.22 2.40
CA TRP A 142 -11.97 -4.78 2.23
C TRP A 142 -13.08 -3.99 2.92
N THR A 143 -14.31 -4.50 2.89
CA THR A 143 -15.48 -3.76 3.40
C THR A 143 -15.60 -3.88 4.92
N LYS A 144 -15.80 -2.74 5.59
CA LYS A 144 -15.98 -2.61 7.03
C LYS A 144 -17.41 -2.94 7.44
N LEU A 145 -18.40 -2.56 6.65
CA LEU A 145 -19.81 -2.73 6.98
C LEU A 145 -20.41 -3.97 6.31
N ARG A 146 -21.22 -4.71 7.08
CA ARG A 146 -21.93 -5.90 6.58
C ARG A 146 -23.30 -5.50 6.02
N PRO A 147 -23.66 -5.94 4.81
CA PRO A 147 -24.96 -5.62 4.21
C PRO A 147 -26.15 -5.97 5.11
N GLU A 148 -27.17 -5.12 5.13
CA GLU A 148 -28.40 -5.36 5.88
C GLU A 148 -29.25 -6.47 5.23
N LYS A 149 -29.35 -7.64 5.90
CA LYS A 149 -30.02 -8.83 5.37
C LYS A 149 -31.51 -8.63 5.01
N THR A 150 -32.23 -7.82 5.78
CA THR A 150 -33.69 -7.64 5.65
C THR A 150 -34.10 -6.77 4.47
N SER A 151 -33.23 -5.87 4.03
CA SER A 151 -33.56 -4.81 3.08
C SER A 151 -33.20 -5.14 1.63
N LEU A 152 -32.51 -6.27 1.39
CA LEU A 152 -32.16 -6.77 0.05
C LEU A 152 -33.36 -7.31 -0.75
N LEU A 153 -34.51 -7.51 -0.09
CA LEU A 153 -35.76 -8.00 -0.69
C LEU A 153 -36.64 -6.87 -1.28
N SER A 154 -36.22 -5.61 -1.20
CA SER A 154 -36.95 -4.49 -1.80
C SER A 154 -37.10 -4.68 -3.33
N TRP A 155 -38.06 -4.03 -3.98
CA TRP A 155 -38.09 -3.93 -5.45
C TRP A 155 -37.48 -2.61 -5.95
N ASP A 156 -37.32 -1.63 -5.06
CA ASP A 156 -36.69 -0.35 -5.36
C ASP A 156 -35.16 -0.51 -5.39
N ALA A 157 -34.57 -0.22 -6.55
CA ALA A 157 -33.13 -0.28 -6.76
C ALA A 157 -32.39 0.67 -5.79
N ARG A 158 -32.92 1.85 -5.48
CA ARG A 158 -32.28 2.77 -4.53
C ARG A 158 -32.23 2.17 -3.13
N ALA A 159 -33.38 1.71 -2.62
CA ALA A 159 -33.44 1.07 -1.30
C ALA A 159 -32.51 -0.15 -1.18
N LYS A 160 -32.39 -0.97 -2.23
CA LYS A 160 -31.40 -2.06 -2.28
C LYS A 160 -29.96 -1.55 -2.18
N ALA A 161 -29.62 -0.53 -2.97
CA ALA A 161 -28.28 0.04 -2.96
C ALA A 161 -27.92 0.62 -1.58
N VAL A 162 -28.86 1.36 -0.97
CA VAL A 162 -28.71 1.92 0.38
C VAL A 162 -28.44 0.82 1.41
N ALA A 163 -29.23 -0.26 1.38
CA ALA A 163 -29.07 -1.38 2.29
C ALA A 163 -27.79 -2.21 2.06
N GLN A 164 -27.40 -2.38 0.80
CA GLN A 164 -26.26 -3.19 0.41
C GLN A 164 -24.93 -2.47 0.74
N PHE A 165 -24.88 -1.16 0.51
CA PHE A 165 -23.65 -0.38 0.55
C PHE A 165 -23.63 0.71 1.63
N HIS A 166 -24.64 0.76 2.50
CA HIS A 166 -24.78 1.74 3.58
C HIS A 166 -24.72 3.20 3.09
N LEU A 167 -25.33 3.45 1.92
CA LEU A 167 -25.27 4.76 1.27
C LEU A 167 -25.83 5.87 2.16
N VAL A 168 -25.09 6.98 2.27
CA VAL A 168 -25.46 8.15 3.08
C VAL A 168 -26.19 9.15 2.19
N ASP A 169 -27.39 9.58 2.60
CA ASP A 169 -28.19 10.60 1.92
C ASP A 169 -28.41 10.36 0.40
N ALA A 170 -28.51 9.09 -0.01
CA ALA A 170 -28.64 8.71 -1.42
C ALA A 170 -29.77 9.46 -2.13
N GLU A 171 -29.50 10.15 -3.23
CA GLU A 171 -30.46 10.94 -3.99
C GLU A 171 -31.30 10.04 -4.94
N PRO A 172 -32.53 10.47 -5.30
CA PRO A 172 -33.32 9.77 -6.33
C PRO A 172 -32.60 9.77 -7.69
N SER A 173 -32.41 8.60 -8.29
CA SER A 173 -31.83 8.43 -9.62
C SER A 173 -32.42 7.18 -10.30
N PRO A 174 -32.69 7.20 -11.61
CA PRO A 174 -33.11 5.99 -12.34
C PRO A 174 -31.94 5.01 -12.58
N HIS A 175 -30.71 5.36 -12.20
CA HIS A 175 -29.51 4.60 -12.52
C HIS A 175 -28.97 3.73 -11.38
N TRP A 176 -29.70 3.61 -10.26
CA TRP A 176 -29.27 2.82 -9.10
C TRP A 176 -29.05 1.34 -9.42
N GLU A 177 -29.75 0.77 -10.39
CA GLU A 177 -29.54 -0.61 -10.83
C GLU A 177 -28.17 -0.78 -11.51
N ILE A 178 -27.78 0.17 -12.36
CA ILE A 178 -26.47 0.16 -13.04
C ILE A 178 -25.36 0.39 -12.02
N TYR A 179 -25.54 1.34 -11.11
CA TYR A 179 -24.61 1.60 -10.01
C TYR A 179 -24.35 0.34 -9.19
N GLN A 180 -25.41 -0.35 -8.74
CA GLN A 180 -25.29 -1.60 -7.99
C GLN A 180 -24.52 -2.66 -8.75
N LYS A 181 -24.87 -2.86 -10.03
CA LYS A 181 -24.24 -3.89 -10.86
C LYS A 181 -22.74 -3.64 -11.01
N GLU A 182 -22.33 -2.41 -11.31
CA GLU A 182 -20.91 -2.09 -11.46
C GLU A 182 -20.17 -2.14 -10.12
N ARG A 183 -20.74 -1.58 -9.04
CA ARG A 183 -20.10 -1.62 -7.72
C ARG A 183 -19.91 -3.05 -7.20
N MET A 184 -20.92 -3.92 -7.33
CA MET A 184 -20.77 -5.34 -6.97
C MET A 184 -19.73 -6.06 -7.84
N ALA A 185 -19.60 -5.70 -9.11
CA ALA A 185 -18.59 -6.29 -9.99
C ALA A 185 -17.17 -5.87 -9.56
N ASP A 186 -17.00 -4.62 -9.13
CA ASP A 186 -15.74 -4.11 -8.62
C ASP A 186 -15.42 -4.66 -7.21
N GLU A 187 -16.39 -4.71 -6.29
CA GLU A 187 -16.23 -5.35 -4.97
C GLU A 187 -15.83 -6.83 -5.12
N LYS A 188 -16.47 -7.56 -6.05
CA LYS A 188 -16.09 -8.95 -6.34
C LYS A 188 -14.65 -9.06 -6.85
N ARG A 189 -14.19 -8.09 -7.65
CA ARG A 189 -12.80 -8.07 -8.14
C ARG A 189 -11.83 -7.81 -7.00
N VAL A 190 -12.08 -6.81 -6.15
CA VAL A 190 -11.26 -6.54 -4.97
C VAL A 190 -11.22 -7.80 -4.08
N ALA A 191 -12.37 -8.42 -3.82
CA ALA A 191 -12.44 -9.66 -3.05
C ALA A 191 -11.64 -10.81 -3.68
N ASN A 192 -11.66 -10.94 -5.01
CA ASN A 192 -10.85 -11.94 -5.72
C ASN A 192 -9.36 -11.66 -5.57
N ASN A 193 -8.92 -10.41 -5.77
CA ASN A 193 -7.51 -10.02 -5.61
C ASN A 193 -7.04 -10.30 -4.17
N LEU A 194 -7.84 -9.92 -3.18
CA LEU A 194 -7.55 -10.20 -1.76
C LEU A 194 -7.51 -11.71 -1.46
N ALA A 195 -8.38 -12.50 -2.10
CA ALA A 195 -8.40 -13.94 -1.91
C ALA A 195 -7.15 -14.65 -2.48
N GLU A 196 -6.43 -14.03 -3.43
CA GLU A 196 -5.14 -14.54 -3.92
C GLU A 196 -4.08 -14.56 -2.82
N HIS A 197 -4.19 -13.62 -1.87
CA HIS A 197 -3.34 -13.48 -0.68
C HIS A 197 -3.89 -14.19 0.57
N ASN A 198 -4.89 -15.07 0.43
CA ASN A 198 -5.37 -15.84 1.57
C ASN A 198 -4.24 -16.71 2.16
N GLY A 199 -4.08 -16.60 3.48
CA GLY A 199 -2.99 -17.24 4.22
C GLY A 199 -1.62 -16.59 3.95
N GLU A 200 -1.58 -15.39 3.39
CA GLU A 200 -0.43 -14.50 3.34
C GLU A 200 -0.82 -13.17 4.03
N ASP A 201 0.16 -12.32 4.29
CA ASP A 201 -0.17 -10.93 4.62
C ASP A 201 -0.77 -10.22 3.41
N ILE A 202 -1.72 -9.33 3.68
CA ILE A 202 -2.26 -8.46 2.63
C ILE A 202 -1.12 -7.56 2.13
N PRO A 203 -1.02 -7.28 0.82
CA PRO A 203 -0.04 -6.32 0.32
C PRO A 203 -0.17 -4.99 1.08
N PHE A 204 0.95 -4.44 1.54
CA PHE A 204 1.00 -3.29 2.43
C PHE A 204 0.22 -2.08 1.90
N ILE A 205 0.14 -1.92 0.58
CA ILE A 205 -0.59 -0.84 -0.08
C ILE A 205 -2.07 -0.80 0.29
N TYR A 206 -2.72 -1.95 0.52
CA TYR A 206 -4.11 -1.96 0.99
C TYR A 206 -4.22 -1.35 2.39
N GLY A 207 -3.27 -1.67 3.28
CA GLY A 207 -3.19 -1.08 4.62
C GLY A 207 -2.86 0.42 4.57
N MET A 208 -2.00 0.86 3.65
CA MET A 208 -1.73 2.29 3.44
C MET A 208 -2.99 3.04 2.99
N ILE A 209 -3.74 2.49 2.04
CA ILE A 209 -5.00 3.10 1.58
C ILE A 209 -6.03 3.16 2.71
N GLU A 210 -6.18 2.06 3.47
CA GLU A 210 -7.11 2.00 4.60
C GLU A 210 -6.76 3.01 5.70
N ASN A 211 -5.50 3.05 6.14
CA ASN A 211 -5.05 3.97 7.19
C ASN A 211 -5.16 5.43 6.76
N ALA A 212 -4.69 5.76 5.54
CA ALA A 212 -4.77 7.12 5.02
C ALA A 212 -6.23 7.58 4.89
N ALA A 213 -7.13 6.71 4.41
CA ALA A 213 -8.54 7.05 4.30
C ALA A 213 -9.20 7.24 5.67
N ASP A 214 -8.89 6.39 6.65
CA ASP A 214 -9.40 6.53 8.01
C ASP A 214 -8.93 7.83 8.67
N ASN A 215 -7.68 8.25 8.44
CA ASN A 215 -7.14 9.47 9.01
C ASN A 215 -7.82 10.72 8.43
N VAL A 216 -8.00 10.78 7.10
CA VAL A 216 -8.75 11.88 6.46
C VAL A 216 -10.20 11.92 6.95
N LEU A 217 -10.87 10.75 7.02
CA LEU A 217 -12.28 10.69 7.42
C LEU A 217 -12.52 10.90 8.91
N ALA A 218 -11.53 10.65 9.78
CA ALA A 218 -11.63 10.92 11.22
C ALA A 218 -11.66 12.42 11.53
N CYS A 219 -11.06 13.25 10.67
CA CYS A 219 -11.10 14.71 10.78
C CYS A 219 -12.46 15.30 10.37
N ALA A 220 -13.20 14.62 9.49
CA ALA A 220 -14.56 14.99 9.15
C ALA A 220 -15.49 14.59 10.31
N ASP A 221 -15.97 15.56 11.10
CA ASP A 221 -16.90 15.42 12.24
C ASP A 221 -18.19 14.63 11.87
N LEU A 222 -18.05 13.32 11.72
CA LEU A 222 -18.99 12.36 11.18
C LEU A 222 -19.13 11.19 12.16
N GLU A 223 -20.32 10.61 12.19
CA GLU A 223 -20.54 9.39 12.97
C GLU A 223 -19.74 8.22 12.41
N ARG A 224 -19.28 7.33 13.30
CA ARG A 224 -18.48 6.15 12.93
C ARG A 224 -19.12 5.28 11.83
N ALA A 225 -20.45 5.17 11.82
CA ALA A 225 -21.16 4.43 10.78
C ALA A 225 -21.03 5.10 9.40
N LYS A 226 -21.07 6.45 9.33
CA LYS A 226 -20.87 7.21 8.09
C LYS A 226 -19.42 7.14 7.62
N ILE A 227 -18.46 7.18 8.54
CA ILE A 227 -17.04 6.97 8.24
C ILE A 227 -16.84 5.59 7.60
N GLY A 228 -17.39 4.53 8.21
CA GLY A 228 -17.34 3.17 7.63
C GLY A 228 -17.98 3.09 6.25
N ALA A 229 -19.12 3.76 6.03
CA ALA A 229 -19.78 3.78 4.73
C ALA A 229 -18.97 4.52 3.65
N LEU A 230 -18.27 5.60 4.01
CA LEU A 230 -17.38 6.34 3.12
C LEU A 230 -16.13 5.54 2.78
N HIS A 231 -15.53 4.89 3.77
CA HIS A 231 -14.39 4.01 3.55
C HIS A 231 -14.75 2.90 2.55
N ASP A 232 -15.90 2.24 2.73
CA ASP A 232 -16.39 1.18 1.84
C ASP A 232 -16.71 1.67 0.41
N CYS A 233 -16.75 2.98 0.17
CA CYS A 233 -16.91 3.56 -1.17
C CYS A 233 -15.60 3.63 -1.96
N ILE A 234 -14.44 3.54 -1.30
CA ILE A 234 -13.11 3.52 -1.94
C ILE A 234 -12.80 2.07 -2.30
N LEU A 235 -12.60 1.74 -3.56
CA LEU A 235 -12.26 0.38 -3.99
C LEU A 235 -10.89 0.35 -4.69
N PRO A 236 -9.87 -0.31 -4.10
CA PRO A 236 -8.57 -0.50 -4.74
C PRO A 236 -8.63 -1.58 -5.82
N LEU A 237 -8.85 -1.14 -7.07
CA LEU A 237 -9.18 -2.01 -8.19
C LEU A 237 -8.00 -2.79 -8.75
N SER A 238 -6.82 -2.16 -8.73
CA SER A 238 -5.56 -2.73 -9.23
C SER A 238 -4.38 -2.01 -8.57
N PRO A 239 -4.07 -2.30 -7.31
CA PRO A 239 -2.83 -1.86 -6.70
C PRO A 239 -1.69 -2.82 -7.07
N ASP A 240 -0.64 -2.30 -7.70
CA ASP A 240 0.62 -3.00 -7.96
C ASP A 240 1.76 -2.15 -7.40
N VAL A 241 2.51 -2.69 -6.44
CA VAL A 241 3.58 -1.96 -5.77
C VAL A 241 4.79 -2.87 -5.62
N SER A 242 5.96 -2.35 -5.96
CA SER A 242 7.25 -2.98 -5.71
C SER A 242 8.06 -2.13 -4.75
N ASP A 243 8.72 -2.79 -3.79
CA ASP A 243 9.68 -2.17 -2.89
C ASP A 243 11.12 -2.61 -3.24
N ASP A 244 12.09 -1.98 -2.59
CA ASP A 244 13.52 -2.30 -2.72
C ASP A 244 14.02 -3.37 -1.72
N GLY A 245 13.12 -3.96 -0.93
CA GLY A 245 13.43 -4.88 0.16
C GLY A 245 13.80 -4.20 1.48
N TRP A 246 14.03 -2.89 1.50
CA TRP A 246 14.43 -2.10 2.69
C TRP A 246 13.32 -1.21 3.23
N GLY A 247 12.13 -1.28 2.63
CA GLY A 247 10.96 -0.51 3.04
C GLY A 247 10.74 0.75 2.20
N ASN A 248 11.49 0.97 1.13
CA ASN A 248 11.23 2.08 0.22
C ASN A 248 10.45 1.58 -1.00
N ILE A 249 9.41 2.32 -1.37
CA ILE A 249 8.64 2.01 -2.58
C ILE A 249 9.51 2.38 -3.78
N ARG A 250 9.68 1.43 -4.71
CA ARG A 250 10.46 1.63 -5.93
C ARG A 250 9.58 1.94 -7.13
N SER A 251 8.43 1.27 -7.22
CA SER A 251 7.42 1.57 -8.23
C SER A 251 6.05 1.26 -7.70
N ALA A 252 5.06 2.06 -8.09
CA ALA A 252 3.67 1.80 -7.76
C ALA A 252 2.77 2.23 -8.91
N GLU A 253 1.87 1.33 -9.31
CA GLU A 253 0.75 1.60 -10.18
C GLU A 253 -0.53 1.30 -9.39
N VAL A 254 -1.24 2.33 -8.96
CA VAL A 254 -2.42 2.18 -8.09
C VAL A 254 -3.63 2.77 -8.77
N HIS A 255 -4.60 1.91 -9.11
CA HIS A 255 -5.90 2.33 -9.62
C HIS A 255 -6.99 2.06 -8.58
N THR A 256 -7.67 3.12 -8.16
CA THR A 256 -8.80 3.05 -7.23
C THR A 256 -10.03 3.74 -7.79
N ARG A 257 -11.20 3.33 -7.31
CA ARG A 257 -12.48 3.94 -7.64
C ARG A 257 -13.20 4.35 -6.37
N ILE A 258 -13.56 5.62 -6.29
CA ILE A 258 -14.37 6.18 -5.22
C ILE A 258 -15.80 6.31 -5.74
N TYR A 259 -16.68 5.43 -5.28
CA TYR A 259 -18.11 5.55 -5.56
C TYR A 259 -18.74 6.67 -4.73
N SER A 260 -19.66 7.43 -5.31
CA SER A 260 -20.41 8.40 -4.50
C SER A 260 -21.33 7.66 -3.52
N PRO A 261 -21.35 8.03 -2.23
CA PRO A 261 -22.34 7.54 -1.27
C PRO A 261 -23.73 8.17 -1.51
N THR A 262 -23.80 9.33 -2.16
CA THR A 262 -25.04 10.12 -2.32
C THR A 262 -25.66 9.98 -3.71
N ARG A 263 -24.88 9.63 -4.74
CA ARG A 263 -25.30 9.69 -6.15
C ARG A 263 -24.87 8.45 -6.92
N THR A 264 -25.47 8.26 -8.10
CA THR A 264 -25.08 7.19 -9.03
C THR A 264 -23.83 7.55 -9.85
N SER A 265 -22.82 8.12 -9.22
CA SER A 265 -21.57 8.65 -9.79
C SER A 265 -20.35 7.97 -9.15
N ALA A 266 -19.19 8.15 -9.75
CA ALA A 266 -17.91 7.68 -9.22
C ALA A 266 -16.75 8.55 -9.73
N VAL A 267 -15.60 8.47 -9.07
CA VAL A 267 -14.31 9.01 -9.54
C VAL A 267 -13.31 7.87 -9.57
N ASP A 268 -12.61 7.70 -10.68
CA ASP A 268 -11.40 6.87 -10.69
C ASP A 268 -10.21 7.74 -10.35
N ILE A 269 -9.35 7.26 -9.45
CA ILE A 269 -8.04 7.83 -9.17
C ILE A 269 -6.99 6.84 -9.64
N TYR A 270 -6.01 7.35 -10.35
CA TYR A 270 -4.90 6.56 -10.87
C TYR A 270 -3.59 7.25 -10.52
N MET A 271 -2.68 6.49 -9.91
CA MET A 271 -1.36 6.95 -9.55
C MET A 271 -0.32 6.06 -10.25
N GLU A 272 0.66 6.72 -10.84
CA GLU A 272 1.87 6.10 -11.36
C GLU A 272 3.07 6.72 -10.66
N TYR A 273 3.87 5.88 -10.02
CA TYR A 273 5.07 6.27 -9.30
C TYR A 273 6.21 5.34 -9.68
N TYR A 274 7.39 5.92 -9.89
CA TYR A 274 8.63 5.18 -9.82
C TYR A 274 9.75 6.05 -9.26
N PHE A 275 10.66 5.39 -8.56
CA PHE A 275 11.90 5.94 -8.07
C PHE A 275 13.02 4.91 -8.29
N LYS A 276 14.04 5.31 -9.03
CA LYS A 276 15.14 4.41 -9.40
C LYS A 276 16.48 5.11 -9.24
N THR A 277 17.28 4.60 -8.33
CA THR A 277 18.69 4.94 -8.23
C THR A 277 19.48 4.18 -9.29
N ASN A 278 20.23 4.92 -10.11
CA ASN A 278 21.24 4.40 -11.03
C ASN A 278 22.63 4.75 -10.48
N TYR A 279 23.70 4.25 -11.11
CA TYR A 279 25.08 4.47 -10.63
C TYR A 279 25.46 5.96 -10.48
N SER A 280 24.89 6.83 -11.32
CA SER A 280 25.21 8.27 -11.34
C SER A 280 23.99 9.16 -11.58
N SER A 281 22.78 8.62 -11.44
CA SER A 281 21.54 9.39 -11.61
C SER A 281 20.43 8.84 -10.73
N VAL A 282 19.41 9.65 -10.52
CA VAL A 282 18.14 9.24 -9.91
C VAL A 282 17.06 9.52 -10.93
N ASP A 283 16.25 8.52 -11.25
CA ASP A 283 15.06 8.68 -12.07
C ASP A 283 13.84 8.68 -11.14
N PHE A 284 13.09 9.77 -11.13
CA PHE A 284 11.91 9.95 -10.29
C PHE A 284 10.75 10.47 -11.15
N ASN A 285 9.58 9.88 -10.96
CA ASN A 285 8.35 10.32 -11.58
C ASN A 285 7.17 9.91 -10.70
N PHE A 286 6.29 10.85 -10.44
CA PHE A 286 5.06 10.71 -9.72
C PHE A 286 3.97 11.42 -10.49
N ASN A 287 2.90 10.70 -10.83
CA ASN A 287 1.74 11.26 -11.50
C ASN A 287 0.48 10.82 -10.79
N LEU A 288 -0.42 11.77 -10.57
CA LEU A 288 -1.76 11.50 -10.09
C LEU A 288 -2.77 11.99 -11.10
N PHE A 289 -3.70 11.12 -11.48
CA PHE A 289 -4.74 11.39 -12.46
C PHE A 289 -6.12 11.07 -11.87
N TYR A 290 -7.14 11.71 -12.41
CA TYR A 290 -8.53 11.39 -12.11
C TYR A 290 -9.37 11.21 -13.37
N ARG A 291 -10.43 10.42 -13.26
CA ARG A 291 -11.50 10.34 -14.27
C ARG A 291 -12.85 10.38 -13.60
N ALA A 292 -13.61 11.43 -13.89
CA ALA A 292 -14.96 11.61 -13.37
C ALA A 292 -15.97 10.75 -14.13
N HIS A 293 -16.84 10.07 -13.40
CA HIS A 293 -18.03 9.40 -13.92
C HIS A 293 -19.27 10.05 -13.30
N PRO A 294 -19.78 11.16 -13.87
CA PRO A 294 -21.00 11.82 -13.39
C PRO A 294 -22.19 10.87 -13.28
N GLN A 295 -22.16 9.83 -14.12
CA GLN A 295 -23.08 8.71 -14.04
C GLN A 295 -22.34 7.42 -14.34
N VAL A 296 -22.48 6.45 -13.44
CA VAL A 296 -21.96 5.09 -13.64
C VAL A 296 -22.66 4.44 -14.84
N SER A 297 -21.87 3.92 -15.78
CA SER A 297 -22.34 3.30 -17.02
C SER A 297 -21.89 1.85 -17.13
N LYS A 298 -22.49 1.06 -18.02
CA LYS A 298 -22.20 -0.38 -18.19
C LYS A 298 -20.81 -0.70 -18.76
N GLN A 299 -20.02 0.33 -19.11
CA GLN A 299 -18.72 0.19 -19.77
C GLN A 299 -17.69 1.13 -19.13
N LEU A 300 -17.61 1.14 -17.80
CA LEU A 300 -16.50 1.83 -17.15
C LEU A 300 -15.20 1.16 -17.59
N THR A 301 -14.42 1.84 -18.44
CA THR A 301 -13.14 1.34 -18.95
C THR A 301 -12.23 1.02 -17.78
N ARG A 302 -11.83 -0.24 -17.62
CA ARG A 302 -11.08 -0.69 -16.45
C ARG A 302 -9.57 -0.70 -16.68
N THR A 303 -9.17 -0.63 -17.95
CA THR A 303 -7.78 -0.57 -18.38
C THR A 303 -7.25 0.84 -18.24
N VAL A 304 -6.21 0.98 -17.42
CA VAL A 304 -5.38 2.17 -17.41
C VAL A 304 -4.52 2.14 -18.67
N PRO A 305 -4.61 3.15 -19.54
CA PRO A 305 -3.80 3.22 -20.74
C PRO A 305 -2.34 3.59 -20.39
N HIS A 306 -1.39 2.76 -20.80
CA HIS A 306 0.05 2.96 -20.57
C HIS A 306 0.70 4.04 -21.48
N SER A 307 -0.09 4.99 -22.01
CA SER A 307 0.46 6.05 -22.85
C SER A 307 -0.32 7.35 -22.65
N GLU A 308 0.41 8.44 -22.44
CA GLU A 308 -0.12 9.81 -22.29
C GLU A 308 -1.09 10.20 -23.41
N ARG A 309 -0.80 9.77 -24.65
CA ARG A 309 -1.62 10.08 -25.83
C ARG A 309 -2.99 9.39 -25.83
N LYS A 310 -3.23 8.43 -24.94
CA LYS A 310 -4.47 7.64 -24.87
C LYS A 310 -4.99 7.52 -23.45
N MET A 311 -4.87 8.55 -22.62
CA MET A 311 -5.33 8.57 -21.22
C MET A 311 -6.83 8.28 -21.00
N ASN A 312 -7.63 7.84 -21.99
CA ASN A 312 -9.00 7.30 -21.82
C ASN A 312 -9.93 8.16 -20.91
N GLY A 313 -9.80 9.48 -21.01
CA GLY A 313 -10.58 10.45 -20.22
C GLY A 313 -10.00 10.77 -18.83
N TYR A 314 -8.86 10.19 -18.45
CA TYR A 314 -8.09 10.64 -17.29
C TYR A 314 -7.52 12.03 -17.56
N LYS A 315 -7.58 12.86 -16.51
CA LYS A 315 -7.02 14.20 -16.45
C LYS A 315 -5.97 14.24 -15.34
N PRO A 316 -4.85 14.95 -15.53
CA PRO A 316 -3.87 15.09 -14.46
C PRO A 316 -4.46 15.88 -13.29
N ILE A 317 -4.03 15.51 -12.07
CA ILE A 317 -4.15 16.32 -10.85
C ILE A 317 -2.80 16.98 -10.63
N MET A 318 -1.74 16.16 -10.55
CA MET A 318 -0.38 16.64 -10.35
C MET A 318 0.65 15.72 -11.00
N HIS A 319 1.81 16.30 -11.28
CA HIS A 319 3.01 15.63 -11.76
C HIS A 319 4.20 16.15 -10.94
N MET A 320 5.10 15.24 -10.56
CA MET A 320 6.41 15.54 -10.01
C MET A 320 7.42 14.59 -10.65
N GLY A 321 8.58 15.08 -11.05
CA GLY A 321 9.62 14.27 -11.65
C GLY A 321 10.87 15.08 -11.93
N PHE A 322 11.82 14.49 -12.65
CA PHE A 322 12.95 15.25 -13.20
C PHE A 322 12.73 15.52 -14.68
N ALA A 323 12.92 16.78 -15.11
CA ALA A 323 12.84 17.16 -16.50
C ALA A 323 14.10 16.75 -17.26
N ASP A 324 13.92 16.16 -18.45
CA ASP A 324 14.96 16.01 -19.45
C ASP A 324 15.15 17.33 -20.23
N ARG A 325 15.58 18.40 -19.55
CA ARG A 325 15.96 19.67 -20.21
C ARG A 325 17.35 19.52 -20.91
N PRO A 326 17.59 20.23 -22.03
CA PRO A 326 18.49 19.79 -23.11
C PRO A 326 19.99 19.77 -22.74
N PRO A 327 20.83 19.09 -23.57
CA PRO A 327 22.16 18.64 -23.18
C PRO A 327 23.17 19.79 -23.21
N GLY A 328 23.41 20.39 -22.04
CA GLY A 328 24.74 20.89 -21.74
C GLY A 328 25.74 19.72 -21.62
N ARG A 329 27.03 20.02 -21.46
CA ARG A 329 28.06 18.98 -21.22
C ARG A 329 27.82 18.15 -19.95
N ARG A 330 26.93 18.60 -19.06
CA ARG A 330 26.57 17.93 -17.81
C ARG A 330 25.05 17.84 -17.73
N TRP A 331 24.51 16.63 -17.68
CA TRP A 331 23.12 16.39 -17.30
C TRP A 331 22.92 16.91 -15.87
N ARG A 332 21.84 17.65 -15.63
CA ARG A 332 21.41 18.11 -14.29
C ARG A 332 19.95 17.68 -14.10
N ALA A 333 19.66 17.02 -12.99
CA ALA A 333 18.31 16.67 -12.59
C ALA A 333 17.60 17.97 -12.16
N VAL A 334 16.77 18.54 -13.03
CA VAL A 334 15.92 19.68 -12.66
C VAL A 334 14.57 19.12 -12.26
N GLN A 335 14.16 19.33 -11.01
CA GLN A 335 12.87 18.86 -10.55
C GLN A 335 11.75 19.65 -11.26
N GLU A 336 10.86 18.94 -11.95
CA GLU A 336 9.66 19.49 -12.56
C GLU A 336 8.45 19.07 -11.73
N ARG A 337 7.62 20.07 -11.39
CA ARG A 337 6.40 19.86 -10.61
C ARG A 337 5.27 20.69 -11.18
N SER A 338 4.09 20.09 -11.31
CA SER A 338 2.89 20.79 -11.79
C SER A 338 1.64 20.32 -11.06
N PHE A 339 0.71 21.24 -10.83
CA PHE A 339 -0.59 20.98 -10.23
C PHE A 339 -1.66 21.59 -11.13
N THR A 340 -2.50 20.75 -11.73
CA THR A 340 -3.26 21.07 -12.94
C THR A 340 -4.77 21.11 -12.74
N ILE A 341 -5.28 20.50 -11.66
CA ILE A 341 -6.72 20.55 -11.37
C ILE A 341 -7.14 21.98 -10.98
N SER A 342 -8.27 22.44 -11.52
CA SER A 342 -8.79 23.78 -11.25
C SER A 342 -9.81 23.81 -10.10
N THR A 343 -10.01 24.97 -9.47
CA THR A 343 -11.07 25.21 -8.47
C THR A 343 -12.46 24.80 -8.97
N LEU A 344 -12.76 25.05 -10.25
CA LEU A 344 -14.03 24.66 -10.86
C LEU A 344 -14.20 23.14 -10.88
N GLU A 345 -13.13 22.41 -11.20
CA GLU A 345 -13.13 20.95 -11.25
C GLU A 345 -13.20 20.33 -9.86
N VAL A 346 -12.47 20.87 -8.88
CA VAL A 346 -12.58 20.46 -7.45
C VAL A 346 -14.03 20.59 -6.99
N ASN A 347 -14.66 21.74 -7.22
CA ASN A 347 -16.06 21.96 -6.87
C ASN A 347 -17.05 21.06 -7.64
N ALA A 348 -16.72 20.66 -8.87
CA ALA A 348 -17.55 19.74 -9.65
C ALA A 348 -17.44 18.30 -9.11
N LEU A 349 -16.23 17.83 -8.81
CA LEU A 349 -15.97 16.50 -8.24
C LEU A 349 -16.56 16.38 -6.84
N HIS A 350 -16.41 17.41 -6.00
CA HIS A 350 -16.96 17.46 -4.65
C HIS A 350 -18.48 17.29 -4.66
N ARG A 351 -19.18 18.07 -5.49
CA ARG A 351 -20.63 17.95 -5.67
C ARG A 351 -21.05 16.63 -6.29
N MET A 352 -20.22 16.06 -7.15
CA MET A 352 -20.49 14.78 -7.77
C MET A 352 -20.40 13.63 -6.76
N LEU A 353 -19.47 13.67 -5.81
CA LEU A 353 -19.29 12.65 -4.78
C LEU A 353 -20.20 12.84 -3.57
N PHE A 354 -20.33 14.06 -3.07
CA PHE A 354 -20.96 14.33 -1.77
C PHE A 354 -22.29 15.08 -1.85
N GLY A 355 -22.73 15.47 -3.06
CA GLY A 355 -24.00 16.16 -3.31
C GLY A 355 -23.88 17.70 -3.32
N ASP A 356 -24.98 18.38 -3.65
CA ASP A 356 -25.01 19.84 -3.74
C ASP A 356 -25.29 20.52 -2.39
N LYS A 357 -24.55 21.60 -2.08
CA LYS A 357 -24.80 22.45 -0.90
C LYS A 357 -26.17 23.16 -0.97
N SER A 358 -26.72 23.36 -2.17
CA SER A 358 -27.89 24.21 -2.42
C SER A 358 -29.23 23.47 -2.55
N SER A 359 -29.27 22.13 -2.45
CA SER A 359 -30.54 21.38 -2.54
C SER A 359 -31.39 21.46 -1.25
N THR A 360 -31.19 22.51 -0.45
CA THR A 360 -32.01 22.94 0.68
C THR A 360 -33.31 23.64 0.25
N GLY A 361 -33.46 24.00 -1.03
CA GLY A 361 -34.65 24.67 -1.54
C GLY A 361 -35.64 23.73 -2.23
N LYS A 362 -36.80 23.48 -1.58
CA LYS A 362 -38.07 22.93 -2.12
C LYS A 362 -38.38 21.44 -1.94
N THR A 363 -37.86 20.76 -0.91
CA THR A 363 -38.50 19.51 -0.49
C THR A 363 -39.73 19.86 0.36
N THR A 364 -40.92 19.83 -0.24
CA THR A 364 -42.23 19.98 0.40
C THR A 364 -42.59 18.83 1.36
N GLN A 365 -41.62 18.03 1.81
CA GLN A 365 -41.86 16.98 2.81
C GLN A 365 -41.51 17.47 4.22
N PRO A 366 -42.47 17.41 5.17
CA PRO A 366 -42.30 17.91 6.54
C PRO A 366 -41.38 17.04 7.43
N GLU A 367 -40.79 15.96 6.92
CA GLU A 367 -39.93 15.05 7.71
C GLU A 367 -38.46 15.48 7.78
N ALA A 368 -37.95 16.24 6.80
CA ALA A 368 -36.56 16.73 6.82
C ALA A 368 -36.28 17.80 7.89
N ALA A 369 -37.33 18.37 8.50
CA ALA A 369 -37.20 19.33 9.60
C ALA A 369 -36.91 18.66 10.97
N ARG A 370 -36.92 17.33 11.06
CA ARG A 370 -36.79 16.61 12.33
C ARG A 370 -35.38 16.12 12.67
N ASN A 371 -34.42 16.13 11.74
CA ASN A 371 -33.04 15.77 12.06
C ASN A 371 -32.07 16.76 11.38
N PRO A 372 -31.49 17.74 12.12
CA PRO A 372 -30.60 18.77 11.57
C PRO A 372 -29.17 18.25 11.34
N GLU A 373 -29.00 16.96 11.02
CA GLU A 373 -27.69 16.44 10.67
C GLU A 373 -27.23 17.12 9.38
N LYS A 374 -26.11 17.84 9.48
CA LYS A 374 -25.47 18.47 8.33
C LYS A 374 -25.23 17.41 7.25
N ARG A 375 -25.50 17.77 6.01
CA ARG A 375 -25.30 16.89 4.86
C ARG A 375 -23.82 16.59 4.68
N LEU A 376 -23.54 15.49 3.99
CA LEU A 376 -22.17 15.07 3.72
C LEU A 376 -21.33 16.15 3.01
N CYS A 377 -21.90 16.87 2.03
CA CYS A 377 -21.24 17.98 1.33
C CYS A 377 -20.94 19.23 2.19
N GLU A 378 -21.49 19.30 3.41
CA GLU A 378 -21.20 20.36 4.38
C GLU A 378 -20.15 19.91 5.41
N LYS A 379 -19.93 18.60 5.54
CA LYS A 379 -19.01 17.99 6.50
C LYS A 379 -17.66 17.65 5.89
N ILE A 380 -17.67 17.22 4.63
CA ILE A 380 -16.45 16.96 3.86
C ILE A 380 -16.19 18.20 3.02
N SER A 381 -15.03 18.80 3.17
CA SER A 381 -14.61 19.98 2.44
C SER A 381 -14.00 19.62 1.06
N GLY A 382 -13.59 20.63 0.30
CA GLY A 382 -12.86 20.40 -0.96
C GLY A 382 -11.45 19.85 -0.73
N SER A 383 -10.76 20.30 0.33
CA SER A 383 -9.44 19.78 0.70
C SER A 383 -9.53 18.34 1.17
N ASP A 384 -10.51 18.01 2.02
CA ASP A 384 -10.71 16.64 2.51
C ASP A 384 -10.94 15.66 1.34
N MET A 385 -11.60 16.11 0.26
CA MET A 385 -11.76 15.30 -0.94
C MET A 385 -10.43 15.06 -1.67
N LEU A 386 -9.56 16.07 -1.77
CA LEU A 386 -8.26 15.93 -2.41
C LEU A 386 -7.30 15.08 -1.56
N GLU A 387 -7.33 15.25 -0.25
CA GLU A 387 -6.67 14.34 0.70
C GLU A 387 -7.21 12.93 0.57
N LEU A 388 -8.52 12.75 0.39
CA LEU A 388 -9.11 11.44 0.12
C LEU A 388 -8.66 10.83 -1.22
N PHE A 389 -8.38 11.66 -2.23
CA PHE A 389 -7.80 11.18 -3.50
C PHE A 389 -6.37 10.68 -3.30
N LEU A 390 -5.55 11.39 -2.55
CA LEU A 390 -4.21 10.95 -2.14
C LEU A 390 -4.28 9.67 -1.30
N ALA A 391 -5.15 9.66 -0.29
CA ALA A 391 -5.36 8.50 0.57
C ALA A 391 -5.84 7.28 -0.22
N SER A 392 -6.69 7.48 -1.23
CA SER A 392 -7.16 6.39 -2.07
C SER A 392 -6.05 5.65 -2.81
N VAL A 393 -4.88 6.26 -3.00
CA VAL A 393 -3.70 5.61 -3.62
C VAL A 393 -2.59 5.30 -2.61
N GLY A 394 -2.88 5.40 -1.32
CA GLY A 394 -1.96 5.05 -0.24
C GLY A 394 -1.05 6.19 0.22
N ILE A 395 -1.36 7.43 -0.17
CA ILE A 395 -0.60 8.61 0.27
C ILE A 395 -1.39 9.28 1.38
N GLU A 396 -0.89 9.16 2.60
CA GLU A 396 -1.41 9.90 3.74
C GLU A 396 -0.81 11.30 3.73
N PHE A 397 -1.66 12.33 3.68
CA PHE A 397 -1.24 13.72 3.67
C PHE A 397 -2.14 14.50 4.64
N SER A 398 -1.53 15.33 5.48
CA SER A 398 -2.23 16.24 6.38
C SER A 398 -2.01 17.67 5.90
N LEU A 399 -3.09 18.34 5.49
CA LEU A 399 -3.06 19.73 5.07
C LEU A 399 -3.09 20.67 6.29
N ALA A 400 -2.14 21.60 6.36
CA ALA A 400 -2.19 22.69 7.32
C ALA A 400 -3.28 23.69 6.93
N LEU A 401 -4.20 23.98 7.86
CA LEU A 401 -5.27 24.96 7.65
C LEU A 401 -4.95 26.30 8.33
N ASP A 402 -4.14 26.26 9.38
CA ASP A 402 -3.76 27.40 10.20
C ASP A 402 -2.22 27.51 10.29
N ALA A 403 -1.71 28.66 10.75
CA ALA A 403 -0.27 28.93 10.81
C ALA A 403 0.48 28.10 11.87
N ASP A 404 -0.24 27.48 12.80
CA ASP A 404 0.33 26.61 13.84
C ASP A 404 0.48 25.15 13.36
N ASP A 405 -0.10 24.81 12.20
CA ASP A 405 -0.04 23.49 11.59
C ASP A 405 1.00 23.44 10.46
N GLU A 406 1.54 22.26 10.19
CA GLU A 406 2.48 22.04 9.09
C GLU A 406 1.93 21.00 8.10
N ASP A 407 2.04 21.33 6.81
CA ASP A 407 1.76 20.39 5.72
C ASP A 407 2.70 19.19 5.88
N SER A 408 2.16 17.98 6.01
CA SER A 408 2.99 16.82 6.37
C SER A 408 2.56 15.52 5.70
N LEU A 409 3.57 14.73 5.32
CA LEU A 409 3.47 13.31 5.01
C LEU A 409 3.98 12.55 6.23
N PRO A 410 3.18 11.70 6.87
CA PRO A 410 3.65 10.93 8.01
C PRO A 410 4.79 10.01 7.57
N ARG A 411 5.87 10.01 8.35
CA ARG A 411 6.98 9.07 8.17
C ARG A 411 6.54 7.69 8.65
N GLY A 412 5.89 6.96 7.76
CA GLY A 412 5.44 5.59 7.98
C GLY A 412 6.57 4.56 7.86
N ALA A 413 6.20 3.28 7.93
CA ALA A 413 7.11 2.16 7.67
C ALA A 413 7.55 2.05 6.21
N MET A 414 6.82 2.71 5.30
CA MET A 414 7.17 2.85 3.88
C MET A 414 7.18 4.34 3.52
N SER A 415 8.22 4.80 2.83
CA SER A 415 8.34 6.17 2.33
C SER A 415 8.15 6.24 0.82
N TRP A 416 7.69 7.41 0.37
CA TRP A 416 7.58 7.77 -1.04
C TRP A 416 8.73 8.72 -1.38
N GLU A 417 9.89 8.16 -1.75
CA GLU A 417 11.05 8.96 -2.12
C GLU A 417 10.69 9.92 -3.27
N GLY A 418 11.09 11.19 -3.13
CA GLY A 418 10.76 12.28 -4.05
C GLY A 418 9.49 13.07 -3.71
N LEU A 419 8.60 12.55 -2.84
CA LEU A 419 7.50 13.34 -2.27
C LEU A 419 7.92 14.11 -1.01
N GLU A 420 8.86 13.56 -0.24
CA GLU A 420 9.43 14.20 0.94
C GLU A 420 10.08 15.54 0.56
N GLY A 421 9.82 16.59 1.34
CA GLY A 421 10.27 17.95 1.07
C GLY A 421 9.40 18.73 0.07
N ASN A 422 8.33 18.13 -0.48
CA ASN A 422 7.37 18.79 -1.36
C ASN A 422 5.99 19.00 -0.70
N GLU A 423 5.88 18.78 0.61
CA GLU A 423 4.63 18.89 1.37
C GLU A 423 4.08 20.32 1.33
N GLY A 424 4.93 21.33 1.52
CA GLY A 424 4.53 22.74 1.46
C GLY A 424 4.05 23.15 0.06
N TRP A 425 4.72 22.70 -1.00
CA TRP A 425 4.26 22.90 -2.37
C TRP A 425 2.89 22.26 -2.61
N LEU A 426 2.71 21.00 -2.18
CA LEU A 426 1.44 20.29 -2.33
C LEU A 426 0.31 20.99 -1.57
N GLY A 427 0.54 21.32 -0.30
CA GLY A 427 -0.44 21.97 0.56
C GLY A 427 -0.86 23.35 0.04
N ARG A 428 0.10 24.18 -0.38
CA ARG A 428 -0.16 25.47 -1.05
C ARG A 428 -1.06 25.32 -2.27
N ASN A 429 -0.77 24.33 -3.14
CA ASN A 429 -1.58 24.11 -4.34
C ASN A 429 -3.00 23.63 -3.99
N ILE A 430 -3.15 22.74 -3.00
CA ILE A 430 -4.46 22.30 -2.50
C ILE A 430 -5.25 23.48 -1.93
N ARG A 431 -4.65 24.31 -1.07
CA ARG A 431 -5.30 25.49 -0.50
C ARG A 431 -5.74 26.46 -1.58
N ARG A 432 -4.89 26.73 -2.58
CA ARG A 432 -5.22 27.57 -3.73
C ARG A 432 -6.45 27.08 -4.51
N VAL A 433 -6.53 25.78 -4.83
CA VAL A 433 -7.65 25.25 -5.63
C VAL A 433 -8.93 25.04 -4.82
N CYS A 434 -8.81 24.99 -3.50
CA CYS A 434 -9.94 24.87 -2.58
C CYS A 434 -10.45 26.22 -2.06
N ASP A 435 -9.90 27.34 -2.55
CA ASP A 435 -10.18 28.71 -2.09
C ASP A 435 -9.95 28.88 -0.57
N ILE A 436 -8.96 28.17 0.00
CA ILE A 436 -8.51 28.31 1.38
C ILE A 436 -7.47 29.44 1.42
N ALA A 437 -7.47 30.25 2.49
CA ALA A 437 -6.50 31.33 2.63
C ALA A 437 -5.06 30.79 2.61
N PRO A 438 -4.12 31.45 1.91
CA PRO A 438 -2.73 31.03 1.93
C PRO A 438 -2.12 31.22 3.32
N LEU A 439 -1.19 30.34 3.67
CA LEU A 439 -0.37 30.46 4.88
C LEU A 439 0.79 31.42 4.61
N GLU A 440 1.39 31.99 5.66
CA GLU A 440 2.56 32.87 5.51
C GLU A 440 3.72 32.17 4.78
N SER A 441 3.93 30.88 5.08
CA SER A 441 4.95 30.03 4.44
C SER A 441 4.77 29.87 2.93
N ASP A 442 3.56 30.01 2.39
CA ASP A 442 3.31 29.85 0.95
C ASP A 442 4.00 30.88 0.07
N GLY A 443 4.22 32.07 0.63
CA GLY A 443 4.78 33.22 -0.08
C GLY A 443 6.30 33.18 -0.21
N HIS A 444 6.97 32.28 0.53
CA HIS A 444 8.42 32.23 0.64
C HIS A 444 9.11 31.21 -0.28
N GLU A 445 8.36 30.26 -0.86
CA GLU A 445 8.86 29.41 -1.96
C GLU A 445 8.67 30.14 -3.30
N THR A 446 9.49 31.16 -3.57
CA THR A 446 9.70 31.61 -4.96
C THR A 446 10.58 30.59 -5.68
N GLU A 447 10.39 30.45 -7.00
CA GLU A 447 11.06 29.49 -7.87
C GLU A 447 12.56 29.85 -8.09
N ASP A 448 13.27 30.31 -7.06
CA ASP A 448 14.57 30.98 -7.11
C ASP A 448 15.70 30.17 -6.44
N ASP A 449 15.91 28.91 -6.84
CA ASP A 449 17.12 28.14 -6.46
C ASP A 449 18.04 27.86 -7.68
N ASP A 450 17.87 28.59 -8.80
CA ASP A 450 18.63 28.35 -10.03
C ASP A 450 19.90 29.22 -10.20
N ASP A 451 20.25 30.12 -9.26
CA ASP A 451 21.21 31.20 -9.53
C ASP A 451 22.38 31.38 -8.52
N ASP A 452 22.89 30.35 -7.82
CA ASP A 452 24.05 30.53 -6.90
C ASP A 452 25.12 29.41 -6.97
N ASP A 453 25.42 28.87 -8.15
CA ASP A 453 26.65 28.08 -8.42
C ASP A 453 27.51 28.77 -9.50
N GLU A 454 27.66 30.09 -9.42
CA GLU A 454 28.81 30.78 -10.00
C GLU A 454 30.02 30.57 -9.08
N ASP A 455 31.18 30.30 -9.68
CA ASP A 455 32.53 30.27 -9.10
C ASP A 455 32.99 28.97 -8.42
N ASP A 456 33.63 28.11 -9.22
CA ASP A 456 35.04 27.77 -9.00
C ASP A 456 35.62 27.17 -10.30
N GLU A 457 36.05 28.08 -11.18
CA GLU A 457 36.98 27.80 -12.27
C GLU A 457 38.36 27.44 -11.69
N ASP A 458 38.56 26.19 -11.30
CA ASP A 458 39.93 25.68 -11.11
C ASP A 458 40.54 25.34 -12.48
N GLU A 459 41.09 26.41 -13.06
CA GLU A 459 42.10 26.45 -14.11
C GLU A 459 43.33 25.63 -13.69
N TYR A 460 43.26 24.29 -13.84
CA TYR A 460 44.47 23.46 -13.83
C TYR A 460 45.12 23.52 -15.22
N ASP A 461 45.77 24.67 -15.44
CA ASP A 461 46.89 24.82 -16.35
C ASP A 461 48.12 24.21 -15.67
N ASP A 462 48.35 22.91 -15.90
CA ASP A 462 49.65 22.28 -15.65
C ASP A 462 50.02 21.47 -16.90
N GLU A 463 50.50 22.21 -17.89
CA GLU A 463 51.58 21.74 -18.76
C GLU A 463 52.74 21.28 -17.85
N ASP A 464 53.09 19.99 -17.87
CA ASP A 464 54.50 19.58 -17.87
C ASP A 464 54.65 18.07 -18.17
N GLU A 465 55.22 17.83 -19.35
CA GLU A 465 56.36 16.94 -19.63
C GLU A 465 56.30 15.44 -19.32
N GLU A 466 56.29 14.68 -20.44
CA GLU A 466 57.14 13.50 -20.71
C GLU A 466 57.43 12.49 -19.58
N GLU A 467 56.89 11.27 -19.69
CA GLU A 467 57.74 10.06 -19.67
C GLU A 467 57.04 8.82 -20.26
N GLU A 468 57.51 8.44 -21.44
CA GLU A 468 57.87 7.09 -21.88
C GLU A 468 57.23 5.82 -21.24
N ARG A 469 56.80 4.91 -22.14
CA ARG A 469 56.93 3.43 -22.04
C ARG A 469 55.94 2.78 -21.05
N TYR A 470 55.04 1.88 -21.48
CA TYR A 470 55.36 0.57 -22.02
C TYR A 470 54.23 0.06 -22.90
N GLY A 471 54.61 -0.49 -24.06
CA GLY A 471 53.68 -1.21 -24.91
C GLY A 471 53.12 -2.47 -24.26
N ARG A 472 51.85 -2.76 -24.56
CA ARG A 472 51.37 -4.13 -24.70
C ARG A 472 50.59 -4.25 -25.99
N GLY A 473 51.10 -5.13 -26.84
CA GLY A 473 50.52 -5.46 -28.13
C GLY A 473 49.11 -6.01 -27.98
N ARG A 474 48.27 -5.62 -28.94
CA ARG A 474 47.07 -6.34 -29.30
C ARG A 474 47.48 -7.70 -29.89
N GLU A 475 47.16 -8.78 -29.20
CA GLU A 475 46.92 -10.06 -29.86
C GLU A 475 45.46 -10.13 -30.31
N PRO A 476 45.18 -10.58 -31.55
CA PRO A 476 43.84 -10.95 -31.97
C PRO A 476 43.66 -12.47 -31.84
N GLY A 477 42.61 -12.91 -31.14
CA GLY A 477 42.15 -14.30 -31.27
C GLY A 477 41.32 -14.84 -30.12
N CYS A 478 40.03 -15.04 -30.34
CA CYS A 478 39.45 -16.39 -30.41
C CYS A 478 37.96 -16.29 -30.76
N ALA A 479 37.62 -16.87 -31.90
CA ALA A 479 36.28 -17.31 -32.24
C ALA A 479 36.20 -18.82 -31.93
N HIS A 480 35.20 -19.23 -31.15
CA HIS A 480 34.60 -20.57 -31.15
C HIS A 480 33.12 -20.35 -30.78
N GLN A 481 32.21 -20.58 -31.74
CA GLN A 481 31.42 -21.82 -31.90
C GLN A 481 30.49 -22.10 -30.72
#